data_AF-A0A355DYA5-F1
#
_entry.id   AF-A0A355DYA5-F1
#
_cell.length_a   1.000
_cell.length_b   1.000
_cell.length_c   1.000
_cell.angle_alpha   90.00
_cell.angle_beta   90.00
_cell.angle_gamma   90.00
#
_symmetry.space_group_name_H-M   'P 1'
#
loop_
_entity.id
_entity.type
_entity.pdbx_description
1 polymer ?
#
loop_
_entity_poly.entity_id
_entity_poly.type
_entity_poly.pdbx_seq_one_letter_code
_entity_poly.pdbx_strand_id
1 'polypeptide(L)' 'GQAYMIRNGEIAEPVTDVTLTGNVFQTLKDIEAIGNDPFYNGGGCGKGGQMPLAVSAGGPHVRIKDVVVGGR' A
#
# COMPACT_ATOMS: atom_id res chain seq x y z
N GLY A 1 4.93 -7.80 4.76
CA GLY A 1 4.52 -7.71 3.35
C GLY A 1 5.68 -8.12 2.47
N GLN A 2 5.43 -8.34 1.18
CA GLN A 2 6.50 -8.49 0.19
C GLN A 2 6.62 -7.17 -0.58
N ALA A 3 7.84 -6.77 -0.91
CA ALA A 3 8.12 -5.58 -1.70
C ALA A 3 9.29 -5.85 -2.64
N TYR A 4 9.31 -5.17 -3.77
CA TYR A 4 10.32 -5.33 -4.82
C TYR A 4 10.66 -3.97 -5.43
N MET A 5 11.89 -3.83 -5.89
CA MET A 5 12.28 -2.69 -6.72
C MET A 5 11.68 -2.82 -8.13
N ILE A 6 11.36 -1.68 -8.75
CA ILE A 6 11.03 -1.59 -10.17
C ILE A 6 12.14 -0.80 -10.86
N ARG A 7 12.75 -1.38 -11.91
CA ARG A 7 13.79 -0.74 -12.72
C ARG A 7 13.43 -0.90 -14.18
N ASN A 8 13.41 0.21 -14.93
CA ASN A 8 13.07 0.22 -16.37
C ASN A 8 11.72 -0.44 -16.71
N GLY A 9 10.76 -0.39 -15.79
CA GLY A 9 9.43 -0.99 -15.99
C GLY A 9 9.32 -2.47 -15.62
N GLU A 10 10.39 -3.09 -15.12
CA GLU A 10 10.41 -4.50 -14.74
C GLU A 10 10.65 -4.66 -13.22
N ILE A 11 10.10 -5.75 -12.67
CA ILE A 11 10.38 -6.16 -11.28
C ILE A 11 11.83 -6.61 -11.19
N ALA A 12 12.53 -6.11 -10.18
CA ALA A 12 13.93 -6.40 -9.93
C ALA A 12 14.09 -7.13 -8.58
N GLU A 13 15.04 -6.71 -7.75
CA GLU A 13 15.35 -7.35 -6.47
C GLU A 13 14.23 -7.19 -5.42
N PRO A 14 14.00 -8.22 -4.58
CA PRO A 14 13.14 -8.07 -3.40
C PRO A 14 13.77 -7.10 -2.40
N VAL A 15 12.92 -6.34 -1.70
CA VAL A 15 13.31 -5.47 -0.60
C VAL A 15 12.52 -5.82 0.66
N THR A 16 13.18 -5.74 1.81
CA THR A 16 12.61 -6.08 3.11
C THR A 16 12.40 -4.83 3.95
N ASP A 17 11.63 -4.96 5.04
CA ASP A 17 11.45 -3.91 6.05
C ASP A 17 10.95 -2.56 5.51
N VAL A 18 10.09 -2.60 4.49
CA VAL A 18 9.50 -1.41 3.88
C VAL A 18 8.32 -0.87 4.67
N THR A 19 8.37 0.42 4.99
CA THR A 19 7.28 1.22 5.55
C THR A 19 6.99 2.40 4.64
N LEU A 20 5.72 2.66 4.32
CA LEU A 20 5.29 3.88 3.64
C LEU A 20 4.85 4.91 4.67
N THR A 21 5.34 6.15 4.56
CA THR A 21 4.97 7.26 5.43
C THR A 21 4.70 8.54 4.65
N GLY A 22 3.87 9.43 5.20
CA GLY A 22 3.53 10.69 4.57
C GLY A 22 2.18 11.24 5.00
N ASN A 23 1.81 12.39 4.43
CA ASN A 23 0.48 12.97 4.60
C ASN A 23 -0.52 12.23 3.70
N VAL A 24 -1.57 11.65 4.29
CA VAL A 24 -2.57 10.85 3.57
C VAL A 24 -3.23 11.61 2.42
N PHE A 25 -3.54 12.90 2.58
CA PHE A 25 -4.20 13.67 1.53
C PHE A 25 -3.27 13.97 0.36
N GLN A 26 -1.98 14.14 0.63
CA GLN A 26 -0.99 14.30 -0.42
C GLN A 26 -0.79 12.97 -1.16
N THR A 27 -0.62 11.87 -0.44
CA THR A 27 -0.50 10.52 -1.04
C THR A 27 -1.69 10.18 -1.93
N LEU A 28 -2.91 10.52 -1.54
CA LEU A 28 -4.10 10.32 -2.38
C LEU A 28 -4.09 11.18 -3.65
N LYS A 29 -3.59 12.42 -3.57
CA LYS A 29 -3.44 13.31 -4.75
C LYS A 29 -2.35 12.83 -5.70
N ASP A 30 -1.34 12.13 -5.19
CA ASP A 30 -0.21 11.63 -5.96
C ASP A 30 -0.50 10.28 -6.66
N ILE A 31 -1.72 9.74 -6.56
CA ILE A 31 -2.15 8.58 -7.35
C ILE A 31 -2.30 8.99 -8.82
N GLU A 32 -1.48 8.42 -9.71
CA GLU A 32 -1.45 8.76 -11.14
C GLU A 32 -2.03 7.68 -12.06
N ALA A 33 -2.23 6.46 -11.56
CA ALA A 33 -2.89 5.39 -12.28
C ALA A 33 -3.63 4.43 -11.34
N ILE A 34 -4.73 3.88 -11.85
CA ILE A 34 -5.61 2.93 -11.16
C ILE A 34 -5.76 1.70 -12.07
N GLY A 35 -5.48 0.52 -11.55
CA GLY A 35 -5.64 -0.76 -12.24
C GLY A 35 -7.11 -1.14 -12.43
N ASN A 36 -7.36 -2.11 -13.32
CA ASN A 36 -8.68 -2.66 -13.60
C ASN A 36 -8.92 -4.00 -12.87
N ASP A 37 -8.17 -4.27 -11.80
CA ASP A 37 -8.02 -5.55 -11.13
C ASP A 37 -8.31 -5.46 -9.62
N PRO A 38 -9.56 -5.12 -9.23
CA PRO A 38 -9.90 -4.95 -7.83
C PRO A 38 -9.79 -6.27 -7.07
N PHE A 39 -9.16 -6.20 -5.90
CA PHE A 39 -9.08 -7.31 -4.96
C PHE A 39 -9.50 -6.85 -3.56
N TYR A 40 -10.23 -7.72 -2.84
CA TYR A 40 -10.67 -7.45 -1.48
C TYR A 40 -10.33 -8.64 -0.57
N ASN A 41 -9.89 -8.33 0.64
CA ASN A 41 -9.64 -9.33 1.67
C ASN A 41 -10.32 -8.94 2.98
N GLY A 42 -10.83 -9.96 3.68
CA GLY A 42 -11.37 -9.80 5.03
C GLY A 42 -10.26 -9.81 6.08
N GLY A 43 -10.51 -9.16 7.22
CA GLY A 43 -9.56 -9.09 8.32
C GLY A 43 -10.15 -8.46 9.58
N GLY A 44 -9.25 -8.07 10.48
CA GLY A 44 -9.59 -7.42 11.74
C GLY A 44 -9.07 -5.99 11.80
N CYS A 45 -9.86 -5.06 12.32
CA CYS A 45 -9.44 -3.70 12.66
C CYS A 45 -9.69 -3.42 14.14
N GLY A 46 -9.05 -2.39 14.70
CA GLY A 46 -9.24 -2.00 16.08
C GLY A 46 -9.29 -0.49 16.28
N LYS A 47 -10.07 -0.05 17.27
CA LYS A 47 -10.20 1.36 17.66
C LYS A 47 -10.57 1.46 19.14
N GLY A 48 -9.85 2.29 19.89
CA GLY A 48 -10.20 2.60 21.29
C GLY A 48 -10.36 1.38 22.20
N GLY A 49 -9.51 0.35 22.04
CA GLY A 49 -9.54 -0.88 22.83
C GLY A 49 -10.48 -1.97 22.33
N GLN A 50 -11.28 -1.73 21.29
CA GLN A 50 -12.10 -2.76 20.64
C GLN A 50 -11.30 -3.46 19.55
N MET A 51 -11.09 -4.78 19.63
CA MET A 51 -10.36 -5.57 18.61
C MET A 51 -10.52 -7.10 18.80
N PRO A 52 -10.44 -7.91 17.71
CA PRO A 52 -10.49 -7.50 16.30
C PRO A 52 -11.94 -7.40 15.80
N LEU A 53 -12.33 -6.24 15.26
CA LEU A 53 -13.62 -6.07 14.58
C LEU A 53 -13.51 -6.57 13.14
N ALA A 54 -14.46 -7.42 12.72
CA ALA A 54 -14.52 -7.92 11.36
C ALA A 54 -14.73 -6.77 10.37
N VAL A 55 -13.76 -6.58 9.49
CA VAL A 55 -13.80 -5.58 8.41
C VAL A 55 -13.20 -6.18 7.13
N SER A 56 -13.36 -5.47 6.01
CA SER A 56 -12.67 -5.78 4.76
C SER A 56 -11.83 -4.60 4.31
N ALA A 57 -10.74 -4.87 3.61
CA ALA A 57 -9.91 -3.87 2.95
C ALA A 57 -9.55 -4.36 1.55
N GLY A 58 -9.39 -3.44 0.62
CA GLY A 58 -9.11 -3.79 -0.77
C GLY A 58 -9.29 -2.63 -1.72
N GLY A 59 -8.97 -2.91 -2.98
CA GLY A 59 -8.97 -1.99 -4.10
C GLY A 59 -8.20 -2.59 -5.26
N PRO A 60 -8.19 -1.94 -6.43
CA PRO A 60 -7.27 -2.28 -7.51
C PRO A 60 -5.84 -1.90 -7.14
N HIS A 61 -4.88 -2.32 -7.96
CA HIS A 61 -3.53 -1.74 -7.87
C HIS A 61 -3.57 -0.23 -8.14
N VAL A 62 -2.73 0.52 -7.43
CA VAL A 62 -2.56 1.96 -7.64
C VAL A 62 -1.10 2.29 -7.82
N ARG A 63 -0.81 3.28 -8.66
CA ARG A 63 0.53 3.84 -8.82
C ARG A 63 0.58 5.21 -8.14
N ILE A 64 1.39 5.32 -7.11
CA ILE A 64 1.62 6.57 -6.38
C ILE A 64 2.93 7.16 -6.90
N LYS A 65 2.86 8.40 -7.40
CA LYS A 65 4.00 9.10 -7.99
C LYS A 65 5.09 9.42 -6.97
N ASP A 66 4.69 9.86 -5.78
CA ASP A 66 5.61 10.25 -4.70
C ASP A 66 5.09 9.81 -3.32
N VAL A 67 5.91 9.06 -2.59
CA VAL A 67 5.66 8.63 -1.22
C VAL A 67 6.99 8.32 -0.55
N VAL A 68 7.12 8.65 0.74
CA VAL A 68 8.34 8.34 1.47
C VAL A 68 8.36 6.85 1.79
N VAL A 69 9.38 6.17 1.28
CA VAL A 69 9.66 4.76 1.55
C VAL A 69 10.75 4.69 2.61
N GLY A 70 10.38 4.30 3.82
CA GLY A 70 11.31 3.98 4.91
C GLY A 70 11.65 2.50 4.91
N GLY A 71 12.87 2.16 5.31
CA GLY A 71 13.40 0.80 5.38
C GLY A 71 14.92 0.83 5.57
N ARG A 72 15.53 -0.33 5.79
CA ARG A 72 16.98 -0.46 5.92
C ARG A 72 17.56 -1.30 4.79
#